data_AF-G1PQW9-F1
#
_entry.id   AF-G1PQW9-F1
#
_cell.length_a   1.000
_cell.length_b   1.000
_cell.length_c   1.000
_cell.angle_alpha   90.00
_cell.angle_beta   90.00
_cell.angle_gamma   90.00
#
_symmetry.space_group_name_H-M   'P 1'
#
loop_
_entity.id
_entity.type
_entity.pdbx_description
1 polymer ?
#
loop_
_entity_poly.entity_id
_entity_poly.type
_entity_poly.pdbx_seq_one_letter_code
_entity_poly.pdbx_strand_id
1 'polypeptide(L)'
;GGFAFVYEAQDLGSGREYALKRLLSNEEERSRAIIQEVCFLKKLSGHPNIVQFCSAASIGKEESDTGQAEFLLLTELCRGQLVEFLKKSETKGPLSCDTVLKIFYQTCRAVQHMHRQKPPIIHRDLKVENLLLSNQGTIKLCDFGSATTVSHAPDYSWSAQRRALVEEEVTRNTTPMYRTPEIVDLYSNFPISEKQDIWALGCILYLLCFGQHPFEDGAKLRIVNGKYSIPADDTRYSVFHGLIRATLKVNPEERLSITELVNQLQEIAAARSVNPKSPITELLEQNGGYGNAAPGSAGPGLAVAEYEQSYGGLLDILRGGPGRLLTNLKDTSSKVIQSVANYAKGDLDISYITSRIAVMSFPAEGVESAIKNNIEDVRLFLDSKHPGHYAVYNLSSRTYRPAKFHNRVSECGWAARRAPSLRSLYSICRDMHWWLRQDHKNVCVLHCTDGRAASAVAVCSFLCFCRLFSTAEAAVYMFSMKRCPPGIWPSHKRYIEYMCDMVAEEPITPHSKPILVRAIVMTPVPLFNKQRSGCRPFCEVYVGDERVATTSQEYDRMRDFRIEDGKAVIPLGTAVQGDVLI
;
A
#
# COMPACT_ATOMS: atom_id res chain seq x y z
N GLY A 1 -11.90 13.32 7.30
CA GLY A 1 -11.53 11.99 6.76
C GLY A 1 -12.78 11.13 6.63
N GLY A 2 -12.71 9.92 6.07
CA GLY A 2 -13.89 9.08 5.75
C GLY A 2 -14.76 8.62 6.93
N PHE A 3 -14.38 8.97 8.17
CA PHE A 3 -14.92 8.41 9.41
C PHE A 3 -15.04 9.42 10.56
N ALA A 4 -14.49 10.62 10.37
CA ALA A 4 -14.45 11.69 11.33
C ALA A 4 -14.36 13.03 10.59
N PHE A 5 -15.15 13.98 11.04
CA PHE A 5 -15.08 15.36 10.59
C PHE A 5 -14.43 16.20 11.68
N VAL A 6 -13.53 17.09 11.30
CA VAL A 6 -12.95 18.08 12.20
C VAL A 6 -13.54 19.43 11.81
N TYR A 7 -14.19 20.07 12.76
CA TYR A 7 -14.81 21.38 12.61
C TYR A 7 -14.04 22.41 13.42
N GLU A 8 -14.06 23.63 12.95
CA GLU A 8 -13.77 24.79 13.77
C GLU A 8 -15.01 25.11 14.61
N ALA A 9 -14.83 25.27 15.92
CA ALA A 9 -15.90 25.57 16.85
C ALA A 9 -15.56 26.82 17.66
N GLN A 10 -16.52 27.71 17.85
CA GLN A 10 -16.33 28.93 18.63
C GLN A 10 -17.28 28.93 19.83
N ASP A 11 -16.74 29.21 21.02
CA ASP A 11 -17.55 29.45 22.20
C ASP A 11 -18.21 30.83 22.12
N LEU A 12 -19.54 30.89 22.16
CA LEU A 12 -20.30 32.13 21.97
C LEU A 12 -20.12 33.12 23.13
N GLY A 13 -19.78 32.63 24.34
CA GLY A 13 -19.59 33.48 25.51
C GLY A 13 -18.24 34.18 25.54
N SER A 14 -17.16 33.43 25.29
CA SER A 14 -15.78 33.93 25.34
C SER A 14 -15.20 34.33 23.98
N GLY A 15 -15.84 33.96 22.87
CA GLY A 15 -15.32 34.11 21.51
C GLY A 15 -14.15 33.18 21.19
N ARG A 16 -13.77 32.28 22.11
CA ARG A 16 -12.59 31.41 21.98
C ARG A 16 -12.86 30.29 20.98
N GLU A 17 -11.89 30.06 20.10
CA GLU A 17 -11.94 29.04 19.05
C GLU A 17 -11.31 27.70 19.49
N TYR A 18 -11.83 26.62 18.93
CA TYR A 18 -11.49 25.23 19.22
C TYR A 18 -11.55 24.37 17.96
N ALA A 19 -10.88 23.22 18.00
CA ALA A 19 -11.06 22.16 17.01
C ALA A 19 -11.95 21.05 17.59
N LEU A 20 -13.07 20.79 16.93
CA LEU A 20 -14.06 19.77 17.31
C LEU A 20 -14.00 18.59 16.34
N LYS A 21 -13.49 17.45 16.80
CA LYS A 21 -13.52 16.19 16.06
C LYS A 21 -14.82 15.44 16.39
N ARG A 22 -15.70 15.29 15.40
CA ARG A 22 -16.94 14.49 15.48
C ARG A 22 -16.70 13.13 14.86
N LEU A 23 -16.90 12.09 15.66
CA LEU A 23 -16.66 10.69 15.32
C LEU A 23 -17.98 9.93 15.38
N LEU A 24 -18.34 9.24 14.30
CA LEU A 24 -19.56 8.42 14.20
C LEU A 24 -19.19 6.94 14.26
N SER A 25 -19.88 6.16 15.09
CA SER A 25 -19.62 4.73 15.25
C SER A 25 -20.92 3.92 15.33
N ASN A 26 -20.93 2.77 14.64
CA ASN A 26 -21.99 1.75 14.72
C ASN A 26 -21.49 0.45 15.38
N GLU A 27 -20.20 0.38 15.69
CA GLU A 27 -19.52 -0.83 16.12
C GLU A 27 -18.89 -0.60 17.50
N GLU A 28 -19.04 -1.56 18.39
CA GLU A 28 -18.47 -1.45 19.74
C GLU A 28 -16.95 -1.32 19.74
N GLU A 29 -16.25 -2.08 18.89
CA GLU A 29 -14.79 -2.07 18.82
C GLU A 29 -14.26 -0.68 18.48
N ARG A 30 -14.90 -0.01 17.52
CA ARG A 30 -14.57 1.35 17.12
C ARG A 30 -14.90 2.37 18.20
N SER A 31 -16.02 2.20 18.90
CA SER A 31 -16.36 3.06 20.05
C SER A 31 -15.31 2.93 21.17
N ARG A 32 -14.79 1.72 21.44
CA ARG A 32 -13.69 1.51 22.39
C ARG A 32 -12.41 2.20 21.94
N ALA A 33 -12.06 2.12 20.65
CA ALA A 33 -10.89 2.80 20.10
C ALA A 33 -10.99 4.34 20.26
N ILE A 34 -12.17 4.92 20.01
CA ILE A 34 -12.40 6.36 20.20
C ILE A 34 -12.26 6.76 21.68
N ILE A 35 -12.86 5.99 22.60
CA ILE A 35 -12.74 6.25 24.04
C ILE A 35 -11.28 6.18 24.48
N GLN A 36 -10.53 5.22 23.94
CA GLN A 36 -9.10 5.08 24.22
C GLN A 36 -8.29 6.28 23.69
N GLU A 37 -8.58 6.77 22.48
CA GLU A 37 -8.00 8.01 21.93
C GLU A 37 -8.19 9.20 22.88
N VAL A 38 -9.43 9.40 23.36
CA VAL A 38 -9.77 10.48 24.31
C VAL A 38 -9.00 10.32 25.62
N CYS A 39 -8.90 9.11 26.15
CA CYS A 39 -8.17 8.82 27.39
C CYS A 39 -6.67 9.12 27.25
N PHE A 40 -6.05 8.74 26.13
CA PHE A 40 -4.64 9.05 25.88
C PHE A 40 -4.42 10.55 25.75
N LEU A 41 -5.24 11.24 24.95
CA LEU A 41 -5.10 12.68 24.77
C LEU A 41 -5.27 13.43 26.10
N LYS A 42 -6.28 13.07 26.91
CA LYS A 42 -6.49 13.65 28.25
C LYS A 42 -5.28 13.42 29.17
N LYS A 43 -4.67 12.24 29.13
CA LYS A 43 -3.48 11.91 29.93
C LYS A 43 -2.23 12.68 29.48
N LEU A 44 -2.11 12.94 28.19
CA LEU A 44 -0.96 13.65 27.57
C LEU A 44 -1.11 15.18 27.57
N SER A 45 -2.31 15.67 27.89
CA SER A 45 -2.64 17.09 27.88
C SER A 45 -1.80 17.90 28.88
N GLY A 46 -1.53 19.15 28.56
CA GLY A 46 -0.68 20.04 29.36
C GLY A 46 0.79 20.10 28.92
N HIS A 47 1.21 19.22 28.00
CA HIS A 47 2.54 19.34 27.39
C HIS A 47 2.54 20.38 26.24
N PRO A 48 3.53 21.28 26.15
CA PRO A 48 3.54 22.36 25.15
C PRO A 48 3.51 21.86 23.70
N ASN A 49 4.04 20.66 23.44
CA ASN A 49 4.13 20.07 22.10
C ASN A 49 3.07 18.98 21.81
N ILE A 50 2.02 18.89 22.63
CA ILE A 50 0.85 18.05 22.36
C ILE A 50 -0.37 18.96 22.29
N VAL A 51 -1.33 18.65 21.43
CA VAL A 51 -2.59 19.39 21.36
C VAL A 51 -3.34 19.28 22.70
N GLN A 52 -3.83 20.41 23.20
CA GLN A 52 -4.52 20.46 24.48
C GLN A 52 -5.92 19.86 24.37
N PHE A 53 -6.21 18.89 25.23
CA PHE A 53 -7.56 18.39 25.49
C PHE A 53 -8.38 19.47 26.20
N CYS A 54 -9.60 19.74 25.70
CA CYS A 54 -10.55 20.62 26.35
C CYS A 54 -11.71 19.83 26.97
N SER A 55 -12.44 19.06 26.15
CA SER A 55 -13.62 18.30 26.59
C SER A 55 -13.90 17.13 25.66
N ALA A 56 -14.72 16.19 26.14
CA ALA A 56 -15.29 15.13 25.31
C ALA A 56 -16.73 14.84 25.73
N ALA A 57 -17.57 14.47 24.77
CA ALA A 57 -18.94 14.04 24.99
C ALA A 57 -19.27 12.81 24.14
N SER A 58 -20.21 12.00 24.59
CA SER A 58 -20.77 10.87 23.84
C SER A 58 -22.28 11.04 23.73
N ILE A 59 -22.81 10.87 22.53
CA ILE A 59 -24.24 10.92 22.22
C ILE A 59 -24.66 9.51 21.84
N GLY A 60 -25.70 9.00 22.51
CA GLY A 60 -26.23 7.68 22.24
C GLY A 60 -26.82 7.58 20.83
N LYS A 61 -26.93 6.35 20.32
CA LYS A 61 -27.53 6.09 19.00
C LYS A 61 -28.96 6.63 18.87
N GLU A 62 -29.72 6.58 19.97
CA GLU A 62 -31.12 7.01 20.02
C GLU A 62 -31.28 8.54 20.00
N GLU A 63 -30.25 9.27 20.46
CA GLU A 63 -30.25 10.74 20.53
C GLU A 63 -29.57 11.39 19.32
N SER A 64 -28.90 10.60 18.47
CA SER A 64 -28.22 11.10 17.27
C SER A 64 -29.17 11.16 16.07
N ASP A 65 -29.17 12.31 15.40
CA ASP A 65 -29.87 12.52 14.13
C ASP A 65 -29.39 11.60 12.99
N THR A 66 -28.20 11.01 13.13
CA THR A 66 -27.61 10.11 12.14
C THR A 66 -28.00 8.65 12.35
N GLY A 67 -28.63 8.32 13.49
CA GLY A 67 -28.91 6.94 13.91
C GLY A 67 -27.66 6.14 14.25
N GLN A 68 -26.55 6.82 14.57
CA GLN A 68 -25.24 6.25 14.93
C GLN A 68 -24.82 6.79 16.30
N ALA A 69 -23.98 6.06 17.05
CA ALA A 69 -23.39 6.65 18.26
C ALA A 69 -22.39 7.74 17.87
N GLU A 70 -22.44 8.90 18.51
CA GLU A 70 -21.52 10.00 18.23
C GLU A 70 -20.58 10.26 19.40
N PHE A 71 -19.34 10.60 19.08
CA PHE A 71 -18.35 11.04 20.03
C PHE A 71 -17.79 12.38 19.57
N LEU A 72 -17.79 13.35 20.49
CA LEU A 72 -17.29 14.69 20.27
C LEU A 72 -16.01 14.85 21.08
N LEU A 73 -14.91 15.19 20.40
CA LEU A 73 -13.62 15.48 21.03
C LEU A 73 -13.23 16.93 20.73
N LEU A 74 -13.22 17.76 21.78
CA LEU A 74 -12.90 19.18 21.69
C LEU A 74 -11.46 19.43 22.15
N THR A 75 -10.70 20.13 21.32
CA THR A 75 -9.27 20.45 21.54
C THR A 75 -8.98 21.91 21.23
N GLU A 76 -7.80 22.41 21.61
CA GLU A 76 -7.36 23.74 21.18
C GLU A 76 -7.26 23.83 19.65
N LEU A 77 -7.65 24.98 19.08
CA LEU A 77 -7.43 25.25 17.67
C LEU A 77 -5.97 25.69 17.43
N CYS A 78 -5.32 25.04 16.48
CA CYS A 78 -4.00 25.43 15.96
C CYS A 78 -4.14 26.16 14.62
N ARG A 79 -3.08 26.83 14.14
CA ARG A 79 -3.11 27.56 12.87
C ARG A 79 -3.34 26.68 11.64
N GLY A 80 -2.97 25.40 11.73
CA GLY A 80 -3.11 24.44 10.64
C GLY A 80 -2.09 23.31 10.70
N GLN A 81 -2.13 22.43 9.70
CA GLN A 81 -1.18 21.33 9.56
C GLN A 81 0.19 21.85 9.07
N LEU A 82 1.28 21.35 9.67
CA LEU A 82 2.64 21.75 9.32
C LEU A 82 2.93 21.62 7.82
N VAL A 83 2.41 20.56 7.18
CA VAL A 83 2.58 20.29 5.74
C VAL A 83 2.13 21.46 4.87
N GLU A 84 1.08 22.19 5.26
CA GLU A 84 0.58 23.34 4.50
C GLU A 84 1.57 24.51 4.54
N PHE A 85 2.22 24.72 5.70
CA PHE A 85 3.26 25.75 5.86
C PHE A 85 4.55 25.36 5.14
N LEU A 86 4.91 24.07 5.15
CA LEU A 86 6.07 23.57 4.41
C LEU A 86 5.92 23.77 2.91
N LYS A 87 4.77 23.42 2.33
CA LYS A 87 4.46 23.63 0.89
C LYS A 87 4.53 25.09 0.49
N LYS A 88 4.06 26.01 1.33
CA LYS A 88 4.19 27.46 1.08
C LYS A 88 5.65 27.89 1.12
N SER A 89 6.43 27.35 2.07
CA SER A 89 7.85 27.66 2.22
C SER A 89 8.73 27.13 1.09
N GLU A 90 8.35 26.03 0.40
CA GLU A 90 9.10 25.49 -0.74
C GLU A 90 9.34 26.53 -1.84
N THR A 91 8.39 27.45 -2.05
CA THR A 91 8.52 28.56 -3.02
C THR A 91 9.67 29.53 -2.68
N LYS A 92 10.10 29.58 -1.42
CA LYS A 92 11.21 30.41 -0.94
C LYS A 92 12.55 29.64 -0.87
N GLY A 93 12.53 28.34 -1.18
CA GLY A 93 13.68 27.46 -1.13
C GLY A 93 13.71 26.52 0.08
N PRO A 94 14.79 25.73 0.23
CA PRO A 94 14.92 24.71 1.27
C PRO A 94 15.00 25.31 2.68
N LEU A 95 14.44 24.61 3.67
CA LEU A 95 14.41 25.03 5.06
C LEU A 95 15.81 25.24 5.63
N SER A 96 15.95 26.19 6.56
CA SER A 96 17.18 26.33 7.32
C SER A 96 17.39 25.12 8.24
N CYS A 97 18.65 24.78 8.52
CA CYS A 97 18.99 23.71 9.47
C CYS A 97 18.39 23.97 10.86
N ASP A 98 18.29 25.25 11.26
CA ASP A 98 17.75 25.67 12.56
C ASP A 98 16.22 25.49 12.62
N THR A 99 15.52 25.74 11.51
CA THR A 99 14.09 25.49 11.41
C THR A 99 13.79 23.99 11.45
N VAL A 100 14.56 23.16 10.72
CA VAL A 100 14.46 21.69 10.81
C VAL A 100 14.71 21.22 12.24
N LEU A 101 15.76 21.73 12.91
CA LEU A 101 16.10 21.42 14.29
C LEU A 101 14.95 21.75 15.25
N LYS A 102 14.36 22.95 15.16
CA LYS A 102 13.24 23.38 16.01
C LYS A 102 12.03 22.48 15.84
N ILE A 103 11.63 22.24 14.58
CA ILE A 103 10.48 21.38 14.26
C ILE A 103 10.71 19.99 14.85
N PHE A 104 11.85 19.37 14.51
CA PHE A 104 12.12 17.99 14.90
C PHE A 104 12.31 17.82 16.40
N TYR A 105 13.03 18.73 17.07
CA TYR A 105 13.19 18.71 18.53
C TYR A 105 11.84 18.79 19.26
N GLN A 106 10.95 19.68 18.83
CA GLN A 106 9.63 19.84 19.44
C GLN A 106 8.75 18.61 19.22
N THR A 107 8.82 17.97 18.05
CA THR A 107 8.19 16.67 17.80
C THR A 107 8.75 15.59 18.71
N CYS A 108 10.08 15.45 18.83
CA CYS A 108 10.71 14.48 19.72
C CYS A 108 10.34 14.71 21.20
N ARG A 109 10.14 15.96 21.62
CA ARG A 109 9.67 16.30 22.97
C ARG A 109 8.25 15.81 23.24
N ALA A 110 7.35 15.88 22.26
CA ALA A 110 6.01 15.30 22.35
C ALA A 110 6.08 13.78 22.53
N VAL A 111 6.84 13.10 21.66
CA VAL A 111 7.03 11.63 21.71
C VAL A 111 7.69 11.20 23.03
N GLN A 112 8.69 11.96 23.51
CA GLN A 112 9.33 11.72 24.80
C GLN A 112 8.30 11.77 25.95
N HIS A 113 7.35 12.70 25.90
CA HIS A 113 6.29 12.78 26.90
C HIS A 113 5.35 11.56 26.84
N MET A 114 5.07 11.02 25.64
CA MET A 114 4.28 9.80 25.47
C MET A 114 4.99 8.55 26.00
N HIS A 115 6.27 8.38 25.68
CA HIS A 115 7.05 7.21 26.09
C HIS A 115 7.35 7.21 27.60
N ARG A 116 7.29 8.37 28.27
CA ARG A 116 7.45 8.49 29.73
C ARG A 116 6.21 8.11 30.54
N GLN A 117 5.07 7.92 29.88
CA GLN A 117 3.86 7.48 30.56
C GLN A 117 4.03 6.07 31.14
N LYS A 118 3.21 5.73 32.13
CA LYS A 118 3.14 4.39 32.72
C LYS A 118 1.74 3.81 32.51
N PRO A 119 1.58 2.71 31.74
CA PRO A 119 2.57 2.16 30.79
C PRO A 119 2.92 3.18 29.66
N PRO A 120 4.05 3.00 28.94
CA PRO A 120 4.42 3.84 27.80
C PRO A 120 3.34 3.87 26.73
N ILE A 121 3.07 5.05 26.17
CA ILE A 121 2.14 5.20 25.04
C ILE A 121 2.94 5.28 23.75
N ILE A 122 2.64 4.39 22.81
CA ILE A 122 3.21 4.30 21.47
C ILE A 122 2.25 4.96 20.49
N HIS A 123 2.72 5.86 19.63
CA HIS A 123 1.85 6.61 18.72
C HIS A 123 1.43 5.78 17.50
N ARG A 124 2.35 4.98 16.92
CA ARG A 124 2.19 4.13 15.73
C ARG A 124 1.91 4.84 14.40
N ASP A 125 1.37 6.05 14.41
CA ASP A 125 1.10 6.84 13.19
C ASP A 125 1.80 8.22 13.18
N LEU A 126 3.08 8.27 13.55
CA LEU A 126 3.86 9.51 13.45
C LEU A 126 4.17 9.83 11.99
N LYS A 127 3.74 11.01 11.55
CA LYS A 127 3.97 11.57 10.22
C LYS A 127 3.82 13.09 10.23
N VAL A 128 4.32 13.77 9.21
CA VAL A 128 4.27 15.24 9.14
C VAL A 128 2.85 15.79 9.08
N GLU A 129 1.88 15.03 8.57
CA GLU A 129 0.46 15.39 8.53
C GLU A 129 -0.18 15.45 9.92
N ASN A 130 0.38 14.73 10.89
CA ASN A 130 -0.08 14.71 12.29
C ASN A 130 0.65 15.76 13.16
N LEU A 131 1.44 16.65 12.54
CA LEU A 131 2.08 17.77 13.21
C LEU A 131 1.34 19.07 12.87
N LEU A 132 0.97 19.82 13.90
CA LEU A 132 0.29 21.11 13.78
C LEU A 132 1.22 22.26 14.17
N LEU A 133 1.01 23.42 13.56
CA LEU A 133 1.63 24.67 13.99
C LEU A 133 0.69 25.43 14.92
N SER A 134 1.09 25.63 16.17
CA SER A 134 0.28 26.34 17.17
C SER A 134 0.20 27.85 16.88
N ASN A 135 -0.74 28.54 17.52
CA ASN A 135 -0.87 29.99 17.43
C ASN A 135 0.38 30.74 17.91
N GLN A 136 1.15 30.12 18.81
CA GLN A 136 2.44 30.61 19.32
C GLN A 136 3.64 30.19 18.44
N GLY A 137 3.41 29.49 17.32
CA GLY A 137 4.47 29.05 16.40
C GLY A 137 5.30 27.88 16.88
N THR A 138 4.74 27.02 17.73
CA THR A 138 5.39 25.78 18.18
C THR A 138 4.70 24.56 17.58
N ILE A 139 5.43 23.45 17.46
CA ILE A 139 4.88 22.18 16.95
C ILE A 139 4.04 21.51 18.02
N LYS A 140 2.85 21.05 17.63
CA LYS A 140 1.94 20.24 18.44
C LYS A 140 1.59 18.95 17.71
N LEU A 141 1.77 17.82 18.39
CA LEU A 141 1.34 16.52 17.89
C LEU A 141 -0.18 16.36 18.08
N CYS A 142 -0.86 15.85 17.05
CA CYS A 142 -2.28 15.53 17.06
C CYS A 142 -2.54 14.09 16.58
N ASP A 143 -3.80 13.67 16.67
CA ASP A 143 -4.33 12.38 16.23
C ASP A 143 -3.76 11.15 16.95
N PHE A 144 -4.44 10.74 18.01
CA PHE A 144 -4.03 9.60 18.86
C PHE A 144 -4.87 8.34 18.57
N GLY A 145 -5.63 8.31 17.47
CA GLY A 145 -6.55 7.22 17.14
C GLY A 145 -5.86 5.88 16.90
N SER A 146 -4.57 5.88 16.54
CA SER A 146 -3.75 4.68 16.36
C SER A 146 -2.90 4.34 17.59
N ALA A 147 -2.89 5.20 18.62
CA ALA A 147 -2.00 5.04 19.76
C ALA A 147 -2.37 3.79 20.59
N THR A 148 -1.37 3.21 21.25
CA THR A 148 -1.54 2.02 22.08
C THR A 148 -0.51 1.97 23.20
N THR A 149 -0.76 1.16 24.22
CA THR A 149 0.22 0.78 25.25
C THR A 149 0.66 -0.68 25.10
N VAL A 150 0.15 -1.38 24.10
CA VAL A 150 0.43 -2.79 23.85
C VAL A 150 1.74 -2.90 23.08
N SER A 151 2.66 -3.70 23.60
CA SER A 151 3.87 -4.13 22.90
C SER A 151 3.78 -5.61 22.59
N HIS A 152 4.41 -6.03 21.49
CA HIS A 152 4.47 -7.42 21.09
C HIS A 152 5.93 -7.86 21.03
N ALA A 153 6.23 -9.03 21.59
CA ALA A 153 7.52 -9.70 21.45
C ALA A 153 7.26 -11.05 20.77
N PRO A 154 7.30 -11.12 19.43
CA PRO A 154 7.19 -12.37 18.71
C PRO A 154 8.37 -13.29 19.06
N ASP A 155 8.08 -14.56 19.30
CA ASP A 155 9.10 -15.59 19.51
C ASP A 155 8.75 -16.85 18.71
N TYR A 156 9.56 -17.90 18.83
CA TYR A 156 9.35 -19.17 18.14
C TYR A 156 8.09 -19.94 18.58
N SER A 157 7.44 -19.54 19.70
CA SER A 157 6.18 -20.12 20.15
C SER A 157 4.95 -19.54 19.44
N TRP A 158 5.10 -18.38 18.77
CA TRP A 158 4.00 -17.76 18.04
C TRP A 158 3.62 -18.55 16.80
N SER A 159 2.36 -18.97 16.72
CA SER A 159 1.81 -19.59 15.51
C SER A 159 1.76 -18.59 14.34
N ALA A 160 1.77 -19.11 13.11
CA ALA A 160 1.61 -18.29 11.91
C ALA A 160 0.30 -17.49 11.92
N GLN A 161 -0.78 -18.06 12.48
CA GLN A 161 -2.06 -17.37 12.64
C GLN A 161 -1.98 -16.19 13.62
N ARG A 162 -1.28 -16.35 14.75
CA ARG A 162 -1.07 -15.26 15.71
C ARG A 162 -0.27 -14.11 15.09
N ARG A 163 0.77 -14.44 14.32
CA ARG A 163 1.56 -13.44 13.57
C ARG A 163 0.70 -12.69 12.56
N ALA A 164 -0.11 -13.39 11.77
CA ALA A 164 -1.01 -12.77 10.80
C ALA A 164 -2.04 -11.82 11.44
N LEU A 165 -2.62 -12.19 12.59
CA LEU A 165 -3.57 -11.32 13.31
C LEU A 165 -2.91 -10.04 13.84
N VAL A 166 -1.69 -10.14 14.39
CA VAL A 166 -0.94 -8.97 14.84
C VAL A 166 -0.49 -8.12 13.66
N GLU A 167 -0.05 -8.72 12.55
CA GLU A 167 0.27 -8.00 11.32
C GLU A 167 -0.93 -7.20 10.84
N GLU A 168 -2.12 -7.81 10.79
CA GLU A 168 -3.35 -7.14 10.32
C GLU A 168 -3.74 -5.96 11.20
N GLU A 169 -3.72 -6.12 12.53
CA GLU A 169 -4.04 -5.05 13.49
C GLU A 169 -3.07 -3.87 13.36
N VAL A 170 -1.76 -4.15 13.35
CA VAL A 170 -0.75 -3.10 13.28
C VAL A 170 -0.75 -2.43 11.89
N THR A 171 -0.96 -3.19 10.82
CA THR A 171 -1.01 -2.66 9.44
C THR A 171 -2.20 -1.72 9.23
N ARG A 172 -3.32 -1.96 9.92
CA ARG A 172 -4.52 -1.10 9.89
C ARG A 172 -4.31 0.25 10.58
N ASN A 173 -3.44 0.27 11.60
CA ASN A 173 -3.17 1.42 12.46
C ASN A 173 -1.84 2.13 12.14
N THR A 174 -1.26 1.88 10.95
CA THR A 174 0.02 2.46 10.52
C THR A 174 -0.06 2.95 9.06
N THR A 175 0.60 4.08 8.77
CA THR A 175 0.76 4.57 7.40
C THR A 175 1.80 3.73 6.62
N PRO A 176 1.51 3.20 5.41
CA PRO A 176 2.36 2.24 4.70
C PRO A 176 3.85 2.61 4.57
N MET A 177 4.16 3.84 4.18
CA MET A 177 5.54 4.30 4.00
C MET A 177 6.32 4.47 5.32
N TYR A 178 5.61 4.62 6.45
CA TYR A 178 6.20 4.72 7.79
C TYR A 178 6.31 3.38 8.52
N ARG A 179 5.84 2.28 7.92
CA ARG A 179 5.90 0.94 8.53
C ARG A 179 7.34 0.57 8.83
N THR A 180 7.54 -0.05 9.98
CA THR A 180 8.86 -0.41 10.48
C THR A 180 9.23 -1.85 10.08
N PRO A 181 10.54 -2.19 10.03
CA PRO A 181 11.00 -3.53 9.68
C PRO A 181 10.36 -4.66 10.51
N GLU A 182 10.22 -4.46 11.82
CA GLU A 182 9.62 -5.41 12.76
C GLU A 182 8.12 -5.64 12.56
N ILE A 183 7.42 -4.74 11.85
CA ILE A 183 6.01 -4.93 11.45
C ILE A 183 5.95 -5.63 10.10
N VAL A 184 6.87 -5.29 9.18
CA VAL A 184 6.90 -5.84 7.83
C VAL A 184 7.38 -7.30 7.81
N ASP A 185 8.28 -7.67 8.73
CA ASP A 185 8.78 -9.03 8.93
C ASP A 185 8.69 -9.46 10.41
N LEU A 186 7.56 -10.09 10.75
CA LEU A 186 7.35 -10.71 12.07
C LEU A 186 8.14 -11.99 12.30
N TYR A 187 8.85 -12.51 11.29
CA TYR A 187 9.65 -13.74 11.40
C TYR A 187 11.06 -13.51 11.89
N SER A 188 11.54 -12.27 11.82
CA SER A 188 12.79 -11.84 12.46
C SER A 188 12.69 -11.77 13.99
N ASN A 189 11.51 -12.01 14.59
CA ASN A 189 11.25 -12.01 16.04
C ASN A 189 11.66 -10.69 16.74
N PHE A 190 11.68 -9.59 16.00
CA PHE A 190 11.96 -8.29 16.58
C PHE A 190 10.77 -7.79 17.42
N PRO A 191 11.02 -7.16 18.57
CA PRO A 191 9.97 -6.60 19.40
C PRO A 191 9.30 -5.41 18.70
N ILE A 192 7.96 -5.41 18.72
CA ILE A 192 7.11 -4.30 18.29
C ILE A 192 6.80 -3.47 19.53
N SER A 193 7.54 -2.38 19.72
CA SER A 193 7.46 -1.53 20.91
C SER A 193 7.48 -0.04 20.57
N GLU A 194 7.78 0.84 21.53
CA GLU A 194 7.96 2.27 21.36
C GLU A 194 9.06 2.65 20.34
N LYS A 195 9.95 1.69 20.00
CA LYS A 195 10.96 1.86 18.94
C LYS A 195 10.36 2.02 17.53
N GLN A 196 9.08 1.73 17.36
CA GLN A 196 8.34 2.06 16.13
C GLN A 196 8.33 3.57 15.87
N ASP A 197 8.07 4.35 16.92
CA ASP A 197 7.99 5.81 16.82
C ASP A 197 9.38 6.41 16.50
N ILE A 198 10.47 5.76 16.93
CA ILE A 198 11.83 6.20 16.63
C ILE A 198 12.15 6.07 15.14
N TRP A 199 11.73 4.97 14.50
CA TRP A 199 11.88 4.80 13.05
C TRP A 199 11.09 5.87 12.30
N ALA A 200 9.83 6.10 12.70
CA ALA A 200 9.00 7.13 12.08
C ALA A 200 9.59 8.54 12.23
N LEU A 201 10.19 8.85 13.39
CA LEU A 201 10.96 10.08 13.59
C LEU A 201 12.16 10.18 12.63
N GLY A 202 12.88 9.09 12.39
CA GLY A 202 13.94 9.05 11.38
C GLY A 202 13.44 9.38 9.97
N CYS A 203 12.27 8.86 9.59
CA CYS A 203 11.60 9.19 8.34
C CYS A 203 11.20 10.67 8.26
N ILE A 204 10.65 11.24 9.34
CA ILE A 204 10.28 12.65 9.41
C ILE A 204 11.53 13.54 9.28
N LEU A 205 12.62 13.24 10.00
CA LEU A 205 13.85 14.02 9.92
C LEU A 205 14.44 14.00 8.51
N TYR A 206 14.46 12.82 7.88
CA TYR A 206 14.88 12.67 6.49
C TYR A 206 14.01 13.53 5.56
N LEU A 207 12.68 13.46 5.69
CA LEU A 207 11.73 14.22 4.88
C LEU A 207 11.92 15.73 5.04
N LEU A 208 12.13 16.22 6.27
CA LEU A 208 12.36 17.64 6.54
C LEU A 208 13.68 18.15 5.93
N CYS A 209 14.70 17.29 5.81
CA CYS A 209 15.98 17.66 5.20
C CYS A 209 15.90 17.62 3.66
N PHE A 210 15.29 16.59 3.08
CA PHE A 210 15.44 16.30 1.65
C PHE A 210 14.17 16.55 0.83
N GLY A 211 13.04 16.90 1.46
CA GLY A 211 11.75 17.12 0.79
C GLY A 211 11.11 15.85 0.23
N GLN A 212 11.76 14.69 0.39
CA GLN A 212 11.28 13.39 -0.07
C GLN A 212 11.36 12.37 1.07
N HIS A 213 10.44 11.41 1.07
CA HIS A 213 10.41 10.36 2.09
C HIS A 213 11.46 9.28 1.78
N PRO A 214 12.20 8.72 2.78
CA PRO A 214 13.28 7.75 2.50
C PRO A 214 12.76 6.45 1.86
N PHE A 215 11.49 6.13 2.09
CA PHE A 215 10.77 4.97 1.56
C PHE A 215 9.45 5.38 0.88
N GLU A 216 9.47 6.42 0.03
CA GLU A 216 8.26 6.96 -0.64
C GLU A 216 7.47 5.90 -1.42
N ASP A 217 8.16 4.93 -2.00
CA ASP A 217 7.58 3.78 -2.71
C ASP A 217 6.88 2.77 -1.78
N GLY A 218 7.03 2.90 -0.46
CA GLY A 218 6.50 1.96 0.54
C GLY A 218 7.01 0.53 0.33
N ALA A 219 8.14 0.36 -0.37
CA ALA A 219 8.61 -0.95 -0.78
C ALA A 219 9.08 -1.77 0.45
N LYS A 220 8.31 -2.81 0.80
CA LYS A 220 8.59 -3.71 1.94
C LYS A 220 10.05 -4.18 1.99
N LEU A 221 10.65 -4.55 0.85
CA LEU A 221 12.04 -4.99 0.79
C LEU A 221 13.05 -3.89 1.13
N ARG A 222 12.80 -2.63 0.77
CA ARG A 222 13.68 -1.53 1.13
C ARG A 222 13.60 -1.24 2.63
N ILE A 223 12.40 -1.32 3.21
CA ILE A 223 12.18 -1.14 4.64
C ILE A 223 12.89 -2.27 5.42
N VAL A 224 12.61 -3.54 5.10
CA VAL A 224 13.21 -4.72 5.79
C VAL A 224 14.74 -4.72 5.70
N ASN A 225 15.31 -4.29 4.58
CA ASN A 225 16.76 -4.21 4.42
C ASN A 225 17.37 -2.86 4.87
N GLY A 226 16.56 -1.91 5.36
CA GLY A 226 17.02 -0.57 5.72
C GLY A 226 17.66 0.21 4.57
N LYS A 227 17.21 0.00 3.33
CA LYS A 227 17.81 0.54 2.10
C LYS A 227 17.24 1.92 1.73
N TYR A 228 17.92 2.98 2.17
CA TYR A 228 17.72 4.37 1.78
C TYR A 228 19.06 5.04 1.45
N SER A 229 19.03 6.21 0.82
CA SER A 229 20.24 6.90 0.36
C SER A 229 20.20 8.36 0.76
N ILE A 230 21.15 8.79 1.61
CA ILE A 230 21.37 10.20 1.90
C ILE A 230 22.19 10.79 0.73
N PRO A 231 21.82 11.94 0.15
CA PRO A 231 22.59 12.59 -0.90
C PRO A 231 24.05 12.81 -0.47
N ALA A 232 25.00 12.29 -1.25
CA ALA A 232 26.43 12.28 -0.88
C ALA A 232 27.06 13.68 -0.89
N ASP A 233 26.48 14.60 -1.65
CA ASP A 233 26.86 15.98 -1.83
C ASP A 233 26.12 16.94 -0.87
N ASP A 234 25.25 16.44 0.00
CA ASP A 234 24.56 17.30 0.97
C ASP A 234 25.53 17.83 2.03
N THR A 235 25.73 19.14 2.00
CA THR A 235 26.49 19.90 3.00
C THR A 235 25.60 20.64 3.98
N ARG A 236 24.32 20.85 3.64
CA ARG A 236 23.38 21.69 4.40
C ARG A 236 22.86 20.99 5.65
N TYR A 237 22.51 19.70 5.54
CA TYR A 237 21.92 18.93 6.64
C TYR A 237 22.86 17.85 7.18
N SER A 238 24.16 17.95 6.87
CA SER A 238 25.22 17.03 7.30
C SER A 238 25.20 16.71 8.81
N VAL A 239 24.87 17.70 9.65
CA VAL A 239 24.74 17.53 11.11
C VAL A 239 23.68 16.51 11.53
N PHE A 240 22.66 16.27 10.70
CA PHE A 240 21.58 15.32 10.98
C PHE A 240 21.83 13.93 10.42
N HIS A 241 22.83 13.74 9.56
CA HIS A 241 23.07 12.45 8.89
C HIS A 241 23.34 11.32 9.90
N GLY A 242 24.05 11.62 10.99
CA GLY A 242 24.29 10.67 12.08
C GLY A 242 22.99 10.23 12.77
N LEU A 243 22.11 11.19 13.07
CA LEU A 243 20.81 10.93 13.69
C LEU A 243 19.89 10.12 12.78
N ILE A 244 19.85 10.45 11.48
CA ILE A 244 19.06 9.69 10.48
C ILE A 244 19.53 8.23 10.47
N ARG A 245 20.84 7.97 10.44
CA ARG A 245 21.39 6.61 10.47
C ARG A 245 21.13 5.86 11.77
N ALA A 246 21.13 6.56 12.90
CA ALA A 246 20.91 5.97 14.23
C ALA A 246 19.42 5.67 14.52
N THR A 247 18.50 6.37 13.85
CA THR A 247 17.04 6.18 13.99
C THR A 247 16.48 5.17 12.98
N LEU A 248 17.04 5.11 11.77
CA LEU A 248 16.66 4.17 10.71
C LEU A 248 17.47 2.87 10.72
N LYS A 249 17.72 2.29 11.91
CA LYS A 249 18.30 0.95 12.07
C LYS A 249 17.24 -0.13 11.91
N VAL A 250 17.58 -1.21 11.19
CA VAL A 250 16.64 -2.33 10.95
C VAL A 250 16.21 -2.97 12.27
N ASN A 251 17.18 -3.39 13.09
CA ASN A 251 16.92 -3.91 14.41
C ASN A 251 16.42 -2.78 15.35
N PRO A 252 15.19 -2.87 15.92
CA PRO A 252 14.66 -1.85 16.83
C PRO A 252 15.48 -1.68 18.11
N GLU A 253 16.21 -2.71 18.55
CA GLU A 253 17.07 -2.63 19.73
C GLU A 253 18.29 -1.73 19.51
N GLU A 254 18.80 -1.67 18.29
CA GLU A 254 19.94 -0.81 17.90
C GLU A 254 19.55 0.65 17.65
N ARG A 255 18.24 0.96 17.55
CA ARG A 255 17.77 2.33 17.42
C ARG A 255 17.97 3.08 18.73
N LEU A 256 18.29 4.37 18.64
CA LEU A 256 18.29 5.27 19.79
C LEU A 256 16.96 5.22 20.55
N SER A 257 17.00 5.37 21.87
CA SER A 257 15.82 5.75 22.64
C SER A 257 15.44 7.20 22.37
N ILE A 258 14.19 7.56 22.66
CA ILE A 258 13.74 8.96 22.51
C ILE A 258 14.53 9.92 23.42
N THR A 259 15.02 9.44 24.56
CA THR A 259 15.82 10.24 25.48
C THR A 259 17.20 10.54 24.90
N GLU A 260 17.88 9.54 24.34
CA GLU A 260 19.17 9.74 23.66
C GLU A 260 19.04 10.66 22.45
N LEU A 261 17.98 10.48 21.65
CA LEU A 261 17.71 11.33 20.49
C LEU A 261 17.51 12.80 20.90
N VAL A 262 16.71 13.06 21.94
CA VAL A 262 16.51 14.42 22.47
C VAL A 262 17.80 15.02 23.00
N ASN A 263 18.64 14.25 23.69
CA ASN A 263 19.92 14.73 24.22
C ASN A 263 20.87 15.15 23.09
N GLN A 264 21.02 14.33 22.05
CA GLN A 264 21.87 14.68 20.90
C GLN A 264 21.35 15.91 20.14
N LEU A 265 20.03 16.09 20.03
CA LEU A 265 19.46 17.32 19.45
C LEU A 265 19.75 18.56 20.31
N GLN A 266 19.85 18.44 21.63
CA GLN A 266 20.23 19.55 22.51
C GLN A 266 21.70 19.94 22.31
N GLU A 267 22.58 18.97 22.11
CA GLU A 267 24.00 19.21 21.79
C GLU A 267 24.14 19.94 20.46
N ILE A 268 23.41 19.51 19.43
CA ILE A 268 23.37 20.19 18.12
C ILE A 268 22.84 21.62 18.30
N ALA A 269 21.77 21.82 19.08
CA ALA A 269 21.21 23.14 19.32
C ALA A 269 22.18 24.07 20.06
N ALA A 270 22.90 23.55 21.06
CA ALA A 270 23.92 24.30 21.78
C ALA A 270 25.09 24.69 20.86
N ALA A 271 25.61 23.76 20.06
CA ALA A 271 26.68 24.02 19.10
C ALA A 271 26.30 25.07 18.05
N ARG A 272 25.01 25.15 17.70
CA ARG A 272 24.47 26.13 16.74
C ARG A 272 23.97 27.42 17.40
N SER A 273 24.05 27.53 18.74
CA SER A 273 23.50 28.66 19.51
C SER A 273 22.01 28.93 19.24
N VAL A 274 21.22 27.88 19.01
CA VAL A 274 19.78 27.95 18.74
C VAL A 274 19.00 27.47 19.96
N ASN A 275 17.95 28.19 20.36
CA ASN A 275 16.98 27.67 21.33
C ASN A 275 15.92 26.82 20.58
N PRO A 276 15.94 25.48 20.67
CA PRO A 276 15.07 24.62 19.88
C PRO A 276 13.62 24.62 20.39
N LYS A 277 13.37 25.16 21.59
CA LYS A 277 12.03 25.34 22.17
C LYS A 277 11.34 26.63 21.70
N SER A 278 12.09 27.54 21.10
CA SER A 278 11.54 28.82 20.66
C SER A 278 10.57 28.65 19.48
N PRO A 279 9.61 29.58 19.30
CA PRO A 279 8.74 29.61 18.13
C PRO A 279 9.50 29.59 16.79
N ILE A 280 8.87 28.99 15.78
CA ILE A 280 9.33 29.00 14.39
C ILE A 280 8.69 30.21 13.69
N THR A 281 9.26 31.39 13.92
CA THR A 281 8.74 32.67 13.39
C THR A 281 8.69 32.70 11.87
N GLU A 282 9.65 32.06 11.20
CA GLU A 282 9.72 31.94 9.73
C GLU A 282 8.45 31.34 9.11
N LEU A 283 7.73 30.47 9.84
CA LEU A 283 6.46 29.87 9.38
C LEU A 283 5.24 30.68 9.85
N LEU A 284 5.35 31.48 10.91
CA LEU A 284 4.28 32.32 11.44
C LEU A 284 4.01 33.55 10.56
N GLU A 285 5.06 34.22 10.11
CA GLU A 285 4.97 35.45 9.31
C GLU A 285 4.36 35.20 7.91
N GLN A 286 4.28 33.94 7.48
CA GLN A 286 3.71 33.54 6.19
C GLN A 286 2.18 33.62 6.12
N ASN A 287 1.50 33.81 7.26
CA ASN A 287 0.03 33.93 7.35
C ASN A 287 -0.46 35.31 7.84
N GLY A 288 0.42 36.33 7.88
CA GLY A 288 0.14 37.63 8.50
C GLY A 288 0.02 38.80 7.54
N GLY A 289 -1.00 38.83 6.69
CA GLY A 289 -1.55 40.06 6.12
C GLY A 289 -2.69 40.59 6.99
N TYR A 290 -2.42 40.89 8.27
CA TYR A 290 -3.34 41.70 9.09
C TYR A 290 -2.78 43.12 9.16
N GLY A 291 -3.15 43.91 8.16
CA GLY A 291 -2.98 45.36 8.23
C GLY A 291 -3.96 45.92 9.26
N ASN A 292 -3.42 46.66 10.22
CA ASN A 292 -4.20 47.65 10.97
C ASN A 292 -4.89 48.58 9.97
N ALA A 293 -6.23 48.66 10.00
CA ALA A 293 -6.96 49.78 9.42
C ALA A 293 -8.23 50.05 10.23
N ALA A 294 -8.30 51.25 10.81
CA ALA A 294 -9.50 51.88 11.34
C ALA A 294 -10.48 52.25 10.20
N PRO A 295 -11.75 52.61 10.50
CA PRO A 295 -12.88 52.38 9.60
C PRO A 295 -13.07 53.49 8.55
N GLY A 296 -13.44 53.09 7.34
CA GLY A 296 -13.80 54.01 6.26
C GLY A 296 -14.64 53.36 5.16
N SER A 297 -15.93 53.73 5.15
CA SER A 297 -16.88 53.85 4.02
C SER A 297 -17.07 52.72 2.99
N ALA A 298 -18.33 52.34 2.85
CA ALA A 298 -18.90 51.35 1.93
C ALA A 298 -18.91 51.75 0.44
N GLY A 299 -18.96 50.73 -0.43
CA GLY A 299 -19.36 50.82 -1.84
C GLY A 299 -19.22 49.46 -2.56
N PRO A 300 -20.25 48.93 -3.26
CA PRO A 300 -20.28 47.53 -3.72
C PRO A 300 -19.81 47.36 -5.18
N GLY A 301 -19.22 46.20 -5.49
CA GLY A 301 -18.90 45.82 -6.87
C GLY A 301 -18.54 44.34 -7.00
N LEU A 302 -19.46 43.55 -7.57
CA LEU A 302 -19.22 42.21 -8.07
C LEU A 302 -18.34 42.26 -9.33
N ALA A 303 -17.30 41.44 -9.40
CA ALA A 303 -16.72 40.95 -10.65
C ALA A 303 -15.99 39.63 -10.43
N VAL A 304 -16.48 38.59 -11.09
CA VAL A 304 -15.85 37.27 -11.24
C VAL A 304 -14.86 37.39 -12.40
N ALA A 305 -13.60 37.01 -12.19
CA ALA A 305 -12.60 36.87 -13.25
C ALA A 305 -11.83 35.56 -13.05
N GLU A 306 -12.12 34.61 -13.94
CA GLU A 306 -11.37 33.38 -14.15
C GLU A 306 -9.99 33.72 -14.75
N TYR A 307 -8.93 33.07 -14.24
CA TYR A 307 -7.62 33.05 -14.85
C TYR A 307 -7.18 31.58 -15.02
N GLU A 308 -7.21 31.10 -16.26
CA GLU A 308 -6.47 29.92 -16.70
C GLU A 308 -4.96 30.22 -16.69
N GLN A 309 -4.15 29.32 -16.13
CA GLN A 309 -2.70 29.33 -16.33
C GLN A 309 -2.18 27.95 -16.71
N SER A 310 -1.73 27.93 -17.97
CA SER A 310 -0.98 26.91 -18.69
C SER A 310 0.27 26.43 -17.93
N TYR A 311 0.41 25.10 -17.81
CA TYR A 311 1.69 24.46 -17.48
C TYR A 311 2.16 23.69 -18.71
N GLY A 312 3.16 24.25 -19.39
CA GLY A 312 3.92 23.59 -20.45
C GLY A 312 5.42 23.65 -20.17
N GLY A 313 6.04 22.46 -20.08
CA GLY A 313 7.38 22.21 -20.60
C GLY A 313 8.57 22.19 -19.64
N LEU A 314 9.04 20.98 -19.31
CA LEU A 314 10.44 20.59 -19.56
C LEU A 314 10.53 19.06 -19.73
N LEU A 315 11.15 18.63 -20.83
CA LEU A 315 11.48 17.26 -21.27
C LEU A 315 10.55 16.63 -22.33
N ASP A 316 10.65 17.17 -23.55
CA ASP A 316 10.70 16.33 -24.75
C ASP A 316 11.92 16.76 -25.61
N ILE A 317 12.44 15.84 -26.42
CA ILE A 317 13.60 15.88 -27.34
C ILE A 317 14.88 15.18 -26.81
N LEU A 318 14.89 13.85 -26.92
CA LEU A 318 15.75 13.13 -27.88
C LEU A 318 15.15 11.76 -28.21
N ARG A 319 14.79 11.60 -29.49
CA ARG A 319 13.99 10.52 -30.12
C ARG A 319 14.84 9.36 -30.65
N GLY A 320 14.21 8.18 -30.81
CA GLY A 320 14.76 7.12 -31.69
C GLY A 320 13.97 5.81 -31.97
N GLY A 321 12.63 5.80 -32.05
CA GLY A 321 11.79 4.76 -32.74
C GLY A 321 11.61 3.36 -32.10
N PRO A 322 10.70 2.47 -32.58
CA PRO A 322 9.31 2.62 -33.07
C PRO A 322 8.27 2.05 -32.06
N GLY A 323 7.12 2.69 -31.88
CA GLY A 323 5.99 2.07 -31.15
C GLY A 323 5.13 3.04 -30.33
N ARG A 324 4.25 3.79 -30.99
CA ARG A 324 3.41 4.86 -30.46
C ARG A 324 2.21 4.40 -29.59
N LEU A 325 2.34 3.30 -28.86
CA LEU A 325 1.27 2.75 -27.99
C LEU A 325 1.49 2.99 -26.49
N LEU A 326 2.74 3.20 -26.08
CA LEU A 326 3.15 3.17 -24.67
C LEU A 326 3.10 4.53 -23.97
N THR A 327 2.84 5.63 -24.68
CA THR A 327 2.75 6.96 -24.07
C THR A 327 1.61 7.06 -23.06
N ASN A 328 0.53 6.29 -23.25
CA ASN A 328 -0.65 6.31 -22.37
C ASN A 328 -0.66 5.19 -21.31
N LEU A 329 0.30 4.25 -21.34
CA LEU A 329 0.54 3.34 -20.22
C LEU A 329 1.47 3.94 -19.17
N LYS A 330 2.27 4.94 -19.56
CA LYS A 330 3.29 5.58 -18.73
C LYS A 330 2.85 6.92 -18.13
N ASP A 331 1.60 7.32 -18.38
CA ASP A 331 1.03 8.55 -17.85
C ASP A 331 0.66 8.37 -16.37
N THR A 332 1.69 8.46 -15.52
CA THR A 332 1.57 8.45 -14.06
C THR A 332 1.70 9.88 -13.55
N SER A 333 0.94 10.80 -14.14
CA SER A 333 0.78 12.14 -13.60
C SER A 333 -0.53 12.75 -14.08
N SER A 334 -1.54 12.76 -13.22
CA SER A 334 -2.35 13.96 -12.90
C SER A 334 -3.57 13.61 -12.03
N LYS A 335 -3.62 14.31 -10.91
CA LYS A 335 -4.71 14.57 -9.96
C LYS A 335 -6.15 14.35 -10.48
N VAL A 336 -6.94 13.71 -9.61
CA VAL A 336 -8.39 13.89 -9.38
C VAL A 336 -9.32 13.75 -10.60
N ILE A 337 -9.95 12.58 -10.71
CA ILE A 337 -11.35 12.50 -11.17
C ILE A 337 -12.19 11.96 -10.02
N GLN A 338 -12.72 12.91 -9.25
CA GLN A 338 -14.09 12.93 -8.77
C GLN A 338 -14.61 11.62 -8.11
N SER A 339 -14.35 11.50 -6.81
CA SER A 339 -15.23 10.78 -5.90
C SER A 339 -16.51 11.60 -5.67
N VAL A 340 -17.35 11.72 -6.69
CA VAL A 340 -18.77 12.07 -6.52
C VAL A 340 -19.59 11.22 -7.50
N ALA A 341 -19.96 10.04 -7.03
CA ALA A 341 -21.25 9.42 -7.28
C ALA A 341 -21.47 8.41 -6.16
N ASN A 342 -22.16 8.85 -5.10
CA ASN A 342 -22.83 7.93 -4.20
C ASN A 342 -23.78 7.07 -5.04
N TYR A 343 -23.49 5.78 -5.12
CA TYR A 343 -24.53 4.77 -5.17
C TYR A 343 -24.24 3.75 -4.08
N ALA A 344 -25.08 3.78 -3.05
CA ALA A 344 -25.12 2.80 -2.00
C ALA A 344 -25.54 1.44 -2.58
N LYS A 345 -24.59 0.52 -2.74
CA LYS A 345 -24.76 -0.95 -2.79
C LYS A 345 -23.38 -1.60 -2.97
N GLY A 346 -22.88 -2.27 -1.93
CA GLY A 346 -21.76 -3.23 -1.93
C GLY A 346 -20.46 -2.82 -2.63
N ASP A 347 -19.37 -2.64 -1.88
CA ASP A 347 -18.04 -2.43 -2.46
C ASP A 347 -17.69 -3.53 -3.48
N LEU A 348 -17.78 -3.20 -4.77
CA LEU A 348 -17.37 -4.08 -5.86
C LEU A 348 -15.85 -4.25 -5.82
N ASP A 349 -15.38 -5.49 -5.73
CA ASP A 349 -13.97 -5.84 -5.83
C ASP A 349 -13.51 -5.70 -7.29
N ILE A 350 -13.22 -4.45 -7.69
CA ILE A 350 -12.63 -4.08 -8.97
C ILE A 350 -11.42 -3.17 -8.69
N SER A 351 -10.25 -3.55 -9.19
CA SER A 351 -8.99 -2.81 -9.02
C SER A 351 -8.41 -2.45 -10.39
N TYR A 352 -8.09 -1.19 -10.61
CA TYR A 352 -7.38 -0.73 -11.81
C TYR A 352 -5.88 -0.94 -11.63
N ILE A 353 -5.30 -1.87 -12.39
CA ILE A 353 -3.85 -2.11 -12.43
C ILE A 353 -3.17 -0.98 -13.20
N THR A 354 -3.80 -0.54 -14.29
CA THR A 354 -3.48 0.71 -15.01
C THR A 354 -4.78 1.46 -15.30
N SER A 355 -4.71 2.65 -15.89
CA SER A 355 -5.89 3.40 -16.33
C SER A 355 -6.76 2.63 -17.33
N ARG A 356 -6.20 1.62 -18.02
CA ARG A 356 -6.86 0.86 -19.10
C ARG A 356 -6.93 -0.64 -18.86
N ILE A 357 -6.49 -1.11 -17.70
CA ILE A 357 -6.51 -2.52 -17.32
C ILE A 357 -7.08 -2.64 -15.91
N ALA A 358 -8.25 -3.24 -15.79
CA ALA A 358 -8.91 -3.51 -14.52
C ALA A 358 -8.96 -5.02 -14.25
N VAL A 359 -8.94 -5.39 -12.97
CA VAL A 359 -9.07 -6.76 -12.48
C VAL A 359 -10.17 -6.81 -11.44
N MET A 360 -11.00 -7.85 -11.49
CA MET A 360 -12.07 -8.07 -10.51
C MET A 360 -12.19 -9.52 -10.09
N SER A 361 -12.91 -9.78 -9.00
CA SER A 361 -13.39 -11.14 -8.69
C SER A 361 -14.59 -11.53 -9.57
N PHE A 362 -14.87 -12.84 -9.62
CA PHE A 362 -15.90 -13.40 -10.48
C PHE A 362 -17.27 -12.74 -10.26
N PRO A 363 -17.93 -12.20 -11.30
CA PRO A 363 -19.24 -11.61 -11.18
C PRO A 363 -20.31 -12.71 -11.07
N ALA A 364 -20.92 -12.83 -9.90
CA ALA A 364 -21.86 -13.88 -9.55
C ALA A 364 -23.33 -13.42 -9.65
N GLU A 365 -24.23 -14.39 -9.86
CA GLU A 365 -25.68 -14.22 -9.80
C GLU A 365 -26.25 -14.91 -8.54
N GLY A 366 -27.42 -14.47 -8.09
CA GLY A 366 -28.16 -15.11 -6.99
C GLY A 366 -27.47 -15.00 -5.63
N VAL A 367 -27.60 -16.04 -4.80
CA VAL A 367 -27.16 -16.04 -3.40
C VAL A 367 -25.64 -15.87 -3.24
N GLU A 368 -24.85 -16.26 -4.25
CA GLU A 368 -23.38 -16.06 -4.25
C GLU A 368 -22.98 -14.57 -4.31
N SER A 369 -23.88 -13.67 -4.74
CA SER A 369 -23.63 -12.22 -4.78
C SER A 369 -23.57 -11.55 -3.40
N ALA A 370 -23.90 -12.27 -2.33
CA ALA A 370 -23.73 -11.79 -0.96
C ALA A 370 -22.24 -11.78 -0.50
N ILE A 371 -21.38 -12.55 -1.18
CA ILE A 371 -19.97 -12.75 -0.80
C ILE A 371 -19.02 -12.42 -1.99
N LYS A 372 -19.56 -12.25 -3.20
CA LYS A 372 -18.83 -11.91 -4.43
C LYS A 372 -19.50 -10.76 -5.16
N ASN A 373 -18.80 -10.18 -6.15
CA ASN A 373 -19.35 -9.13 -7.01
C ASN A 373 -20.68 -9.54 -7.64
N ASN A 374 -21.74 -8.75 -7.44
CA ASN A 374 -23.00 -8.95 -8.16
C ASN A 374 -22.82 -8.58 -9.64
N ILE A 375 -23.19 -9.47 -10.57
CA ILE A 375 -22.96 -9.25 -12.00
C ILE A 375 -23.67 -8.01 -12.56
N GLU A 376 -24.86 -7.67 -12.06
CA GLU A 376 -25.60 -6.49 -12.54
C GLU A 376 -24.97 -5.20 -12.01
N ASP A 377 -24.50 -5.21 -10.77
CA ASP A 377 -23.80 -4.05 -10.20
C ASP A 377 -22.47 -3.81 -10.94
N VAL A 378 -21.72 -4.87 -11.27
CA VAL A 378 -20.51 -4.78 -12.12
C VAL A 378 -20.84 -4.21 -13.50
N ARG A 379 -21.92 -4.70 -14.13
CA ARG A 379 -22.36 -4.19 -15.43
C ARG A 379 -22.70 -2.71 -15.35
N LEU A 380 -23.52 -2.29 -14.39
CA LEU A 380 -23.92 -0.90 -14.21
C LEU A 380 -22.70 0.00 -13.96
N PHE A 381 -21.74 -0.47 -13.16
CA PHE A 381 -20.49 0.25 -12.93
C PHE A 381 -19.69 0.43 -14.22
N LEU A 382 -19.49 -0.64 -15.01
CA LEU A 382 -18.71 -0.59 -16.25
C LEU A 382 -19.42 0.22 -17.35
N ASP A 383 -20.74 0.10 -17.47
CA ASP A 383 -21.54 0.89 -18.42
C ASP A 383 -21.53 2.39 -18.05
N SER A 384 -21.53 2.72 -16.76
CA SER A 384 -21.42 4.11 -16.29
C SER A 384 -20.02 4.70 -16.50
N LYS A 385 -18.97 3.93 -16.19
CA LYS A 385 -17.58 4.43 -16.24
C LYS A 385 -16.97 4.36 -17.64
N HIS A 386 -17.29 3.32 -18.41
CA HIS A 386 -16.67 3.02 -19.72
C HIS A 386 -17.73 2.70 -20.78
N PRO A 387 -18.72 3.58 -21.03
CA PRO A 387 -19.82 3.31 -21.94
C PRO A 387 -19.30 2.96 -23.34
N GLY A 388 -19.60 1.75 -23.84
CA GLY A 388 -19.14 1.31 -25.16
C GLY A 388 -17.64 0.97 -25.27
N HIS A 389 -16.85 1.16 -24.21
CA HIS A 389 -15.38 1.10 -24.26
C HIS A 389 -14.73 0.07 -23.33
N TYR A 390 -15.43 -0.98 -22.89
CA TYR A 390 -14.80 -2.07 -22.14
C TYR A 390 -15.01 -3.43 -22.81
N ALA A 391 -14.03 -4.32 -22.64
CA ALA A 391 -14.13 -5.74 -22.96
C ALA A 391 -13.77 -6.57 -21.73
N VAL A 392 -14.54 -7.62 -21.47
CA VAL A 392 -14.37 -8.50 -20.30
C VAL A 392 -13.66 -9.78 -20.70
N TYR A 393 -12.65 -10.17 -19.94
CA TYR A 393 -11.88 -11.39 -20.16
C TYR A 393 -12.12 -12.34 -18.99
N ASN A 394 -12.88 -13.40 -19.24
CA ASN A 394 -13.15 -14.42 -18.24
C ASN A 394 -12.07 -15.49 -18.29
N LEU A 395 -11.19 -15.46 -17.31
CA LEU A 395 -10.08 -16.41 -17.20
C LEU A 395 -10.51 -17.75 -16.61
N SER A 396 -11.68 -17.83 -15.97
CA SER A 396 -12.11 -19.04 -15.27
C SER A 396 -12.82 -20.03 -16.20
N SER A 397 -12.93 -21.29 -15.75
CA SER A 397 -13.78 -22.30 -16.39
C SER A 397 -15.28 -22.09 -16.17
N ARG A 398 -15.67 -21.23 -15.22
CA ARG A 398 -17.08 -20.87 -14.98
C ARG A 398 -17.49 -19.83 -16.01
N THR A 399 -18.65 -19.99 -16.63
CA THR A 399 -19.19 -19.06 -17.63
C THR A 399 -20.47 -18.39 -17.16
N TYR A 400 -20.82 -17.27 -17.76
CA TYR A 400 -22.13 -16.61 -17.62
C TYR A 400 -22.59 -16.10 -18.99
N ARG A 401 -23.83 -15.63 -19.11
CA ARG A 401 -24.37 -15.17 -20.39
C ARG A 401 -23.60 -13.93 -20.90
N PRO A 402 -22.91 -13.97 -22.05
CA PRO A 402 -22.13 -12.83 -22.55
C PRO A 402 -22.97 -11.58 -22.82
N ALA A 403 -24.26 -11.74 -23.08
CA ALA A 403 -25.22 -10.65 -23.27
C ALA A 403 -25.27 -9.66 -22.09
N LYS A 404 -24.90 -10.10 -20.87
CA LYS A 404 -24.80 -9.23 -19.69
C LYS A 404 -23.78 -8.10 -19.86
N PHE A 405 -22.73 -8.33 -20.64
CA PHE A 405 -21.72 -7.33 -20.97
C PHE A 405 -21.74 -7.00 -22.47
N HIS A 406 -22.94 -6.96 -23.06
CA HIS A 406 -23.16 -6.59 -24.47
C HIS A 406 -22.41 -7.48 -25.47
N ASN A 407 -22.25 -8.77 -25.14
CA ASN A 407 -21.48 -9.76 -25.91
C ASN A 407 -20.00 -9.41 -26.08
N ARG A 408 -19.44 -8.56 -25.21
CA ARG A 408 -18.01 -8.21 -25.16
C ARG A 408 -17.27 -9.03 -24.10
N VAL A 409 -17.49 -10.34 -24.11
CA VAL A 409 -16.85 -11.28 -23.16
C VAL A 409 -16.01 -12.29 -23.93
N SER A 410 -14.71 -12.34 -23.63
CA SER A 410 -13.77 -13.35 -24.13
C SER A 410 -13.61 -14.46 -23.08
N GLU A 411 -14.12 -15.65 -23.40
CA GLU A 411 -14.10 -16.83 -22.53
C GLU A 411 -12.79 -17.62 -22.72
N CYS A 412 -11.96 -17.72 -21.68
CA CYS A 412 -10.63 -18.35 -21.76
C CYS A 412 -10.60 -19.77 -21.17
N GLY A 413 -11.46 -20.07 -20.18
CA GLY A 413 -11.64 -21.43 -19.67
C GLY A 413 -10.46 -22.00 -18.87
N TRP A 414 -9.63 -21.19 -18.20
CA TRP A 414 -8.45 -21.72 -17.51
C TRP A 414 -8.81 -22.51 -16.26
N ALA A 415 -8.13 -23.64 -16.07
CA ALA A 415 -8.24 -24.47 -14.89
C ALA A 415 -7.65 -23.76 -13.67
N ALA A 416 -8.33 -23.89 -12.52
CA ALA A 416 -7.83 -23.33 -11.27
C ALA A 416 -6.49 -23.99 -10.87
N ARG A 417 -5.57 -23.18 -10.34
CA ARG A 417 -4.24 -23.61 -9.82
C ARG A 417 -3.27 -24.18 -10.88
N ARG A 418 -3.63 -24.18 -12.16
CA ARG A 418 -2.72 -24.57 -13.26
C ARG A 418 -2.33 -23.34 -14.07
N ALA A 419 -1.12 -23.37 -14.65
CA ALA A 419 -0.74 -22.39 -15.65
C ALA A 419 -1.60 -22.60 -16.93
N PRO A 420 -2.02 -21.53 -17.61
CA PRO A 420 -2.68 -21.66 -18.90
C PRO A 420 -1.69 -22.18 -19.94
N SER A 421 -2.20 -22.76 -21.03
CA SER A 421 -1.33 -23.10 -22.17
C SER A 421 -0.68 -21.82 -22.74
N LEU A 422 0.56 -21.95 -23.21
CA LEU A 422 1.30 -20.80 -23.74
C LEU A 422 0.58 -20.18 -24.94
N ARG A 423 -0.10 -21.02 -25.74
CA ARG A 423 -0.97 -20.57 -26.84
C ARG A 423 -2.15 -19.72 -26.33
N SER A 424 -2.83 -20.15 -25.27
CA SER A 424 -3.96 -19.40 -24.71
C SER A 424 -3.50 -18.08 -24.12
N LEU A 425 -2.38 -18.09 -23.38
CA LEU A 425 -1.77 -16.90 -22.79
C LEU A 425 -1.33 -15.88 -23.86
N TYR A 426 -0.71 -16.33 -24.95
CA TYR A 426 -0.36 -15.45 -26.06
C TYR A 426 -1.61 -14.91 -26.77
N SER A 427 -2.62 -15.74 -26.97
CA SER A 427 -3.86 -15.34 -27.62
C SER A 427 -4.59 -14.24 -26.86
N ILE A 428 -4.69 -14.34 -25.53
CA ILE A 428 -5.33 -13.29 -24.73
C ILE A 428 -4.53 -11.99 -24.74
N CYS A 429 -3.19 -12.06 -24.64
CA CYS A 429 -2.36 -10.86 -24.72
C CYS A 429 -2.52 -10.14 -26.06
N ARG A 430 -2.58 -10.90 -27.16
CA ARG A 430 -2.81 -10.37 -28.51
C ARG A 430 -4.20 -9.73 -28.65
N ASP A 431 -5.24 -10.37 -28.11
CA ASP A 431 -6.61 -9.87 -28.14
C ASP A 431 -6.77 -8.56 -27.34
N MET A 432 -6.24 -8.54 -26.11
CA MET A 432 -6.16 -7.33 -25.29
C MET A 432 -5.43 -6.20 -26.00
N HIS A 433 -4.29 -6.49 -26.62
CA HIS A 433 -3.51 -5.50 -27.37
C HIS A 433 -4.30 -4.95 -28.54
N TRP A 434 -4.97 -5.82 -29.29
CA TRP A 434 -5.79 -5.42 -30.42
C TRP A 434 -6.97 -4.54 -29.98
N TRP A 435 -7.70 -4.93 -28.93
CA TRP A 435 -8.80 -4.14 -28.37
C TRP A 435 -8.35 -2.75 -27.91
N LEU A 436 -7.27 -2.68 -27.14
CA LEU A 436 -6.74 -1.40 -26.62
C LEU A 436 -6.20 -0.49 -27.74
N ARG A 437 -5.82 -1.07 -28.88
CA ARG A 437 -5.36 -0.33 -30.06
C ARG A 437 -6.46 0.32 -30.88
N GLN A 438 -7.70 -0.18 -30.79
CA GLN A 438 -8.80 0.36 -31.58
C GLN A 438 -9.21 1.76 -31.15
N ASP A 439 -9.20 2.03 -29.84
CA ASP A 439 -9.59 3.31 -29.27
C ASP A 439 -8.78 3.56 -27.99
N HIS A 440 -8.31 4.79 -27.77
CA HIS A 440 -7.61 5.20 -26.54
C HIS A 440 -8.46 5.11 -25.26
N LYS A 441 -9.79 5.11 -25.36
CA LYS A 441 -10.74 4.96 -24.25
C LYS A 441 -10.99 3.50 -23.90
N ASN A 442 -10.59 2.56 -24.76
CA ASN A 442 -10.85 1.15 -24.53
C ASN A 442 -10.14 0.66 -23.26
N VAL A 443 -10.85 -0.14 -22.46
CA VAL A 443 -10.39 -0.76 -21.21
C VAL A 443 -10.56 -2.27 -21.29
N CYS A 444 -9.56 -3.02 -20.81
CA CYS A 444 -9.65 -4.46 -20.59
C CYS A 444 -10.02 -4.73 -19.14
N VAL A 445 -11.05 -5.54 -18.90
CA VAL A 445 -11.47 -5.95 -17.56
C VAL A 445 -11.29 -7.46 -17.43
N LEU A 446 -10.34 -7.91 -16.60
CA LEU A 446 -10.04 -9.32 -16.41
C LEU A 446 -10.64 -9.84 -15.10
N HIS A 447 -11.13 -11.07 -15.10
CA HIS A 447 -11.51 -11.72 -13.85
C HIS A 447 -11.22 -13.22 -13.87
N CYS A 448 -11.02 -13.76 -12.68
CA CYS A 448 -11.02 -15.19 -12.42
C CYS A 448 -11.85 -15.45 -11.15
N THR A 449 -11.89 -16.68 -10.66
CA THR A 449 -12.75 -17.06 -9.52
C THR A 449 -12.58 -16.15 -8.29
N ASP A 450 -11.34 -15.78 -7.96
CA ASP A 450 -10.95 -14.92 -6.82
C ASP A 450 -10.27 -13.61 -7.24
N GLY A 451 -10.07 -13.39 -8.55
CA GLY A 451 -9.34 -12.25 -9.09
C GLY A 451 -7.84 -12.21 -8.71
N ARG A 452 -7.20 -13.34 -8.37
CA ARG A 452 -5.79 -13.39 -7.91
C ARG A 452 -4.87 -14.01 -8.95
N ALA A 453 -4.47 -15.27 -8.78
CA ALA A 453 -3.35 -15.88 -9.50
C ALA A 453 -3.51 -15.86 -11.04
N ALA A 454 -4.66 -16.29 -11.58
CA ALA A 454 -4.89 -16.30 -13.02
C ALA A 454 -4.92 -14.88 -13.61
N SER A 455 -5.60 -13.95 -12.94
CA SER A 455 -5.60 -12.53 -13.32
C SER A 455 -4.19 -11.94 -13.34
N ALA A 456 -3.36 -12.27 -12.35
CA ALA A 456 -1.98 -11.84 -12.32
C ALA A 456 -1.17 -12.41 -13.49
N VAL A 457 -1.32 -13.71 -13.79
CA VAL A 457 -0.63 -14.33 -14.94
C VAL A 457 -1.00 -13.63 -16.24
N ALA A 458 -2.29 -13.39 -16.50
CA ALA A 458 -2.75 -12.72 -17.72
C ALA A 458 -2.23 -11.28 -17.82
N VAL A 459 -2.41 -10.48 -16.75
CA VAL A 459 -2.00 -9.07 -16.73
C VAL A 459 -0.49 -8.93 -16.81
N CYS A 460 0.27 -9.70 -16.02
CA CYS A 460 1.74 -9.62 -16.05
C CYS A 460 2.29 -10.04 -17.40
N SER A 461 1.76 -11.12 -17.99
CA SER A 461 2.15 -11.55 -19.34
C SER A 461 1.80 -10.49 -20.38
N PHE A 462 0.66 -9.82 -20.26
CA PHE A 462 0.29 -8.73 -21.15
C PHE A 462 1.23 -7.53 -21.06
N LEU A 463 1.64 -7.15 -19.85
CA LEU A 463 2.58 -6.04 -19.65
C LEU A 463 3.97 -6.39 -20.20
N CYS A 464 4.40 -7.64 -20.06
CA CYS A 464 5.64 -8.15 -20.68
C CYS A 464 5.50 -8.20 -22.20
N PHE A 465 4.37 -8.68 -22.72
CA PHE A 465 4.03 -8.68 -24.15
C PHE A 465 4.10 -7.28 -24.76
N CYS A 466 3.70 -6.25 -24.00
CA CYS A 466 3.81 -4.85 -24.39
C CYS A 466 5.22 -4.25 -24.19
N ARG A 467 6.21 -5.05 -23.75
CA ARG A 467 7.58 -4.64 -23.40
C ARG A 467 7.65 -3.54 -22.33
N LEU A 468 6.63 -3.45 -21.47
CA LEU A 468 6.67 -2.54 -20.31
C LEU A 468 7.60 -3.09 -19.22
N PHE A 469 7.66 -4.42 -19.09
CA PHE A 469 8.61 -5.12 -18.22
C PHE A 469 9.36 -6.17 -19.03
N SER A 470 10.64 -6.34 -18.70
CA SER A 470 11.50 -7.38 -19.28
C SER A 470 11.61 -8.62 -18.40
N THR A 471 11.10 -8.58 -17.16
CA THR A 471 11.15 -9.69 -16.20
C THR A 471 9.79 -9.95 -15.58
N ALA A 472 9.49 -11.23 -15.34
CA ALA A 472 8.25 -11.65 -14.70
C ALA A 472 8.14 -11.10 -13.28
N GLU A 473 9.25 -10.98 -12.55
CA GLU A 473 9.31 -10.44 -11.20
C GLU A 473 8.83 -9.00 -11.14
N ALA A 474 9.30 -8.14 -12.06
CA ALA A 474 8.91 -6.73 -12.09
C ALA A 474 7.41 -6.57 -12.40
N ALA A 475 6.90 -7.36 -13.34
CA ALA A 475 5.47 -7.34 -13.69
C ALA A 475 4.59 -7.82 -12.54
N VAL A 476 4.96 -8.93 -11.89
CA VAL A 476 4.23 -9.48 -10.73
C VAL A 476 4.31 -8.55 -9.52
N TYR A 477 5.45 -7.89 -9.32
CA TYR A 477 5.62 -6.88 -8.29
C TYR A 477 4.66 -5.71 -8.50
N MET A 478 4.59 -5.15 -9.71
CA MET A 478 3.66 -4.06 -10.03
C MET A 478 2.20 -4.47 -9.80
N PHE A 479 1.81 -5.66 -10.26
CA PHE A 479 0.48 -6.20 -10.01
C PHE A 479 0.17 -6.28 -8.50
N SER A 480 1.13 -6.74 -7.70
CA SER A 480 1.01 -6.88 -6.24
C SER A 480 1.04 -5.55 -5.47
N MET A 481 1.40 -4.44 -6.13
CA MET A 481 1.25 -3.09 -5.56
C MET A 481 -0.17 -2.54 -5.76
N LYS A 482 -0.83 -2.92 -6.87
CA LYS A 482 -2.16 -2.44 -7.25
C LYS A 482 -3.30 -3.32 -6.74
N ARG A 483 -3.00 -4.58 -6.40
CA ARG A 483 -3.91 -5.57 -5.82
C ARG A 483 -3.16 -6.37 -4.75
N CYS A 484 -3.78 -7.35 -4.11
CA CYS A 484 -3.10 -8.20 -3.13
C CYS A 484 -2.09 -9.16 -3.80
N PRO A 485 -1.07 -9.65 -3.06
CA PRO A 485 -0.15 -10.67 -3.57
C PRO A 485 -0.92 -11.87 -4.13
N PRO A 486 -0.74 -12.20 -5.42
CA PRO A 486 -1.67 -13.09 -6.13
C PRO A 486 -1.52 -14.58 -5.79
N GLY A 487 -0.49 -14.96 -5.04
CA GLY A 487 -0.21 -16.38 -4.74
C GLY A 487 0.10 -17.18 -6.00
N ILE A 488 0.95 -16.65 -6.90
CA ILE A 488 1.36 -17.36 -8.11
C ILE A 488 2.28 -18.55 -7.78
N TRP A 489 2.11 -19.64 -8.53
CA TRP A 489 2.90 -20.86 -8.40
C TRP A 489 4.17 -20.75 -9.25
N PRO A 490 5.22 -21.55 -8.99
CA PRO A 490 6.42 -21.54 -9.82
C PRO A 490 6.16 -21.76 -11.31
N SER A 491 5.17 -22.61 -11.66
CA SER A 491 4.72 -22.80 -13.05
C SER A 491 4.11 -21.53 -13.65
N HIS A 492 3.29 -20.78 -12.91
CA HIS A 492 2.75 -19.50 -13.36
C HIS A 492 3.86 -18.50 -13.70
N LYS A 493 4.85 -18.36 -12.81
CA LYS A 493 5.98 -17.45 -13.03
C LYS A 493 6.76 -17.84 -14.29
N ARG A 494 7.06 -19.13 -14.45
CA ARG A 494 7.75 -19.67 -15.63
C ARG A 494 7.02 -19.35 -16.95
N TYR A 495 5.70 -19.40 -16.95
CA TYR A 495 4.90 -19.06 -18.13
C TYR A 495 4.91 -17.56 -18.47
N ILE A 496 5.03 -16.68 -17.46
CA ILE A 496 5.26 -15.24 -17.69
C ILE A 496 6.68 -15.02 -18.25
N GLU A 497 7.67 -15.74 -17.75
CA GLU A 497 9.05 -15.72 -18.27
C GLU A 497 9.10 -16.18 -19.73
N TYR A 498 8.40 -17.26 -20.09
CA TYR A 498 8.26 -17.68 -21.49
C TYR A 498 7.69 -16.57 -22.38
N MET A 499 6.73 -15.78 -21.88
CA MET A 499 6.21 -14.63 -22.60
C MET A 499 7.29 -13.55 -22.80
N CYS A 500 8.10 -13.28 -21.77
CA CYS A 500 9.21 -12.34 -21.84
C CYS A 500 10.23 -12.77 -22.91
N ASP A 501 10.62 -14.05 -22.88
CA ASP A 501 11.56 -14.65 -23.83
C ASP A 501 11.05 -14.56 -25.28
N MET A 502 9.75 -14.82 -25.50
CA MET A 502 9.12 -14.74 -26.82
C MET A 502 9.04 -13.32 -27.38
N VAL A 503 9.05 -12.28 -26.54
CA VAL A 503 8.90 -10.88 -26.95
C VAL A 503 10.16 -10.04 -26.73
N ALA A 504 11.25 -10.65 -26.28
CA ALA A 504 12.55 -10.01 -26.07
C ALA A 504 13.08 -9.33 -27.35
N GLU A 505 14.13 -8.53 -27.21
CA GLU A 505 14.83 -7.93 -28.37
C GLU A 505 15.34 -9.00 -29.33
N GLU A 506 15.90 -10.07 -28.77
CA GLU A 506 16.22 -11.32 -29.46
C GLU A 506 15.18 -12.39 -29.05
N PRO A 507 14.09 -12.55 -29.81
CA PRO A 507 12.97 -13.39 -29.39
C PRO A 507 13.31 -14.88 -29.49
N ILE A 508 13.00 -15.62 -28.43
CA ILE A 508 13.12 -17.08 -28.39
C ILE A 508 11.82 -17.68 -28.93
N THR A 509 11.93 -18.46 -30.02
CA THR A 509 10.78 -19.19 -30.58
C THR A 509 10.76 -20.63 -30.03
N PRO A 510 9.69 -21.06 -29.34
CA PRO A 510 9.57 -22.44 -28.89
C PRO A 510 9.63 -23.42 -30.06
N HIS A 511 10.48 -24.44 -29.97
CA HIS A 511 10.53 -25.49 -30.99
C HIS A 511 9.33 -26.46 -30.86
N SER A 512 8.98 -27.13 -31.95
CA SER A 512 7.93 -28.17 -31.97
C SER A 512 8.47 -29.61 -31.94
N LYS A 513 9.75 -29.82 -31.61
CA LYS A 513 10.34 -31.16 -31.52
C LYS A 513 9.82 -31.89 -30.26
N PRO A 514 9.35 -33.14 -30.37
CA PRO A 514 9.00 -33.96 -29.21
C PRO A 514 10.21 -34.22 -28.30
N ILE A 515 9.98 -34.23 -26.99
CA ILE A 515 10.98 -34.53 -25.96
C ILE A 515 10.61 -35.86 -25.30
N LEU A 516 11.59 -36.77 -25.14
CA LEU A 516 11.42 -38.02 -24.41
C LEU A 516 11.72 -37.82 -22.92
N VAL A 517 10.69 -37.88 -22.08
CA VAL A 517 10.85 -37.90 -20.62
C VAL A 517 11.23 -39.31 -20.19
N ARG A 518 12.52 -39.55 -19.95
CA ARG A 518 13.02 -40.87 -19.60
C ARG A 518 12.59 -41.31 -18.20
N ALA A 519 12.76 -40.45 -17.21
CA ALA A 519 12.43 -40.74 -15.82
C ALA A 519 12.29 -39.46 -15.00
N ILE A 520 11.57 -39.53 -13.88
CA ILE A 520 11.57 -38.53 -12.81
C ILE A 520 12.48 -39.02 -11.68
N VAL A 521 13.36 -38.13 -11.20
CA VAL A 521 14.30 -38.41 -10.12
C VAL A 521 14.07 -37.41 -9.00
N MET A 522 13.74 -37.90 -7.81
CA MET A 522 13.56 -37.10 -6.59
C MET A 522 14.72 -37.39 -5.65
N THR A 523 15.41 -36.35 -5.18
CA THR A 523 16.58 -36.47 -4.30
C THR A 523 16.58 -35.33 -3.27
N PRO A 524 16.60 -35.61 -1.95
CA PRO A 524 16.52 -36.94 -1.34
C PRO A 524 15.14 -37.60 -1.52
N VAL A 525 14.99 -38.86 -1.08
CA VAL A 525 13.68 -39.53 -1.07
C VAL A 525 12.68 -38.72 -0.22
N PRO A 526 11.51 -38.33 -0.76
CA PRO A 526 10.50 -37.61 0.01
C PRO A 526 9.88 -38.48 1.13
N LEU A 527 9.58 -37.86 2.28
CA LEU A 527 9.14 -38.56 3.50
C LEU A 527 7.63 -38.40 3.74
N PHE A 528 6.82 -39.04 2.90
CA PHE A 528 5.36 -38.89 2.87
C PHE A 528 4.58 -40.03 3.55
N ASN A 529 5.23 -41.14 3.89
CA ASN A 529 4.57 -42.22 4.64
C ASN A 529 4.29 -41.80 6.10
N LYS A 530 3.40 -42.53 6.79
CA LYS A 530 3.01 -42.22 8.19
C LYS A 530 4.20 -42.19 9.16
N GLN A 531 5.24 -42.97 8.88
CA GLN A 531 6.45 -43.09 9.70
C GLN A 531 7.51 -42.02 9.37
N ARG A 532 7.26 -41.15 8.38
CA ARG A 532 8.20 -40.17 7.84
C ARG A 532 9.56 -40.78 7.45
N SER A 533 9.54 -41.98 6.91
CA SER A 533 10.74 -42.75 6.54
C SER A 533 10.89 -43.00 5.03
N GLY A 534 9.92 -42.55 4.23
CA GLY A 534 9.91 -42.81 2.79
C GLY A 534 8.60 -42.48 2.10
N CYS A 535 8.41 -42.97 0.86
CA CYS A 535 7.19 -42.80 0.08
C CYS A 535 6.98 -43.91 -0.96
N ARG A 536 5.73 -44.07 -1.42
CA ARG A 536 5.35 -44.87 -2.59
C ARG A 536 4.79 -43.92 -3.67
N PRO A 537 5.65 -43.25 -4.44
CA PRO A 537 5.21 -42.23 -5.38
C PRO A 537 4.77 -42.86 -6.70
N PHE A 538 3.80 -42.23 -7.35
CA PHE A 538 3.48 -42.46 -8.75
C PHE A 538 3.51 -41.12 -9.49
N CYS A 539 3.54 -41.16 -10.81
CA CYS A 539 3.58 -39.99 -11.67
C CYS A 539 2.49 -40.09 -12.75
N GLU A 540 1.88 -38.96 -13.08
CA GLU A 540 0.95 -38.82 -14.20
C GLU A 540 1.47 -37.72 -15.10
N VAL A 541 1.50 -37.96 -16.41
CA VAL A 541 1.97 -36.99 -17.40
C VAL A 541 0.78 -36.55 -18.22
N TYR A 542 0.63 -35.24 -18.36
CA TYR A 542 -0.42 -34.60 -19.16
C TYR A 542 0.21 -33.70 -20.23
N VAL A 543 -0.40 -33.68 -21.41
CA VAL A 543 -0.12 -32.71 -22.48
C VAL A 543 -1.40 -31.90 -22.68
N GLY A 544 -1.35 -30.61 -22.33
CA GLY A 544 -2.57 -29.83 -22.13
C GLY A 544 -3.44 -30.46 -21.03
N ASP A 545 -4.68 -30.80 -21.38
CA ASP A 545 -5.62 -31.45 -20.46
C ASP A 545 -5.69 -32.98 -20.63
N GLU A 546 -4.97 -33.55 -21.61
CA GLU A 546 -4.98 -35.00 -21.89
C GLU A 546 -3.90 -35.72 -21.09
N ARG A 547 -4.29 -36.77 -20.34
CA ARG A 547 -3.34 -37.63 -19.64
C ARG A 547 -2.71 -38.62 -20.62
N VAL A 548 -1.43 -38.44 -20.91
CA VAL A 548 -0.69 -39.26 -21.89
C VAL A 548 0.06 -40.43 -21.24
N ALA A 549 0.35 -40.38 -19.93
CA ALA A 549 0.94 -41.50 -19.20
C ALA A 549 0.56 -41.49 -17.72
N THR A 550 0.59 -42.66 -17.08
CA THR A 550 0.48 -42.83 -15.63
C THR A 550 1.30 -44.04 -15.19
N THR A 551 2.00 -43.90 -14.06
CA THR A 551 2.67 -45.03 -13.40
C THR A 551 1.90 -45.51 -12.18
N SER A 552 0.68 -45.00 -11.96
CA SER A 552 -0.19 -45.40 -10.86
C SER A 552 -0.56 -46.86 -11.01
N GLN A 553 -0.42 -47.61 -9.93
CA GLN A 553 -0.76 -49.03 -9.85
C GLN A 553 -1.50 -49.30 -8.54
N GLU A 554 -1.96 -50.53 -8.35
CA GLU A 554 -2.41 -51.01 -7.04
C GLU A 554 -1.34 -50.75 -5.98
N TYR A 555 -1.76 -50.34 -4.78
CA TYR A 555 -0.86 -49.83 -3.73
C TYR A 555 0.28 -50.80 -3.37
N ASP A 556 0.02 -52.10 -3.42
CA ASP A 556 0.99 -53.15 -3.10
C ASP A 556 2.00 -53.41 -4.22
N ARG A 557 1.70 -52.97 -5.44
CA ARG A 557 2.61 -53.05 -6.60
C ARG A 557 3.47 -51.79 -6.76
N MET A 558 3.11 -50.70 -6.09
CA MET A 558 3.90 -49.47 -6.11
C MET A 558 5.20 -49.65 -5.33
N ARG A 559 6.31 -49.24 -5.95
CA ARG A 559 7.63 -49.31 -5.32
C ARG A 559 7.71 -48.40 -4.09
N ASP A 560 8.12 -48.98 -2.97
CA ASP A 560 8.48 -48.26 -1.74
C ASP A 560 9.92 -47.73 -1.86
N PHE A 561 10.09 -46.44 -1.59
CA PHE A 561 11.40 -45.81 -1.47
C PHE A 561 11.58 -45.33 -0.04
N ARG A 562 12.74 -45.60 0.54
CA ARG A 562 13.13 -45.26 1.91
C ARG A 562 14.29 -44.28 1.90
N ILE A 563 14.56 -43.67 3.05
CA ILE A 563 15.72 -42.78 3.24
C ILE A 563 17.03 -43.44 2.75
N GLU A 564 17.17 -44.74 3.01
CA GLU A 564 18.34 -45.56 2.64
C GLU A 564 18.58 -45.65 1.13
N ASP A 565 17.54 -45.51 0.30
CA ASP A 565 17.67 -45.54 -1.16
C ASP A 565 18.36 -44.27 -1.71
N GLY A 566 18.43 -43.20 -0.92
CA GLY A 566 19.01 -41.91 -1.29
C GLY A 566 18.20 -41.09 -2.31
N LYS A 567 17.62 -41.76 -3.32
CA LYS A 567 16.77 -41.14 -4.35
C LYS A 567 15.61 -42.04 -4.78
N ALA A 568 14.51 -41.43 -5.17
CA ALA A 568 13.37 -42.12 -5.77
C ALA A 568 13.37 -41.87 -7.29
N VAL A 569 13.34 -42.96 -8.07
CA VAL A 569 13.39 -42.91 -9.54
C VAL A 569 12.15 -43.56 -10.13
N ILE A 570 11.38 -42.80 -10.91
CA ILE A 570 10.18 -43.27 -11.62
C ILE A 570 10.47 -43.27 -13.12
N PRO A 571 10.69 -44.43 -13.75
CA PRO A 571 10.80 -44.54 -15.21
C PRO A 571 9.48 -44.14 -15.89
N LEU A 572 9.55 -43.33 -16.94
CA LEU A 572 8.38 -42.90 -17.72
C LEU A 572 8.47 -43.36 -19.17
N GLY A 573 9.54 -43.02 -19.88
CA GLY A 573 9.70 -43.36 -21.29
C GLY A 573 8.66 -42.72 -22.22
N THR A 574 8.06 -41.59 -21.81
CA THR A 574 6.96 -40.94 -22.53
C THR A 574 7.47 -39.80 -23.40
N ALA A 575 7.11 -39.81 -24.69
CA ALA A 575 7.36 -38.68 -25.58
C ALA A 575 6.26 -37.62 -25.39
N VAL A 576 6.66 -36.37 -25.19
CA VAL A 576 5.75 -35.22 -24.95
C VAL A 576 6.12 -34.04 -25.83
N GLN A 577 5.14 -33.20 -26.16
CA GLN A 577 5.33 -31.98 -26.94
C GLN A 577 4.30 -30.93 -26.52
N GLY A 578 4.73 -29.67 -26.37
CA GLY A 578 3.85 -28.55 -26.01
C GLY A 578 3.82 -28.27 -24.50
N ASP A 579 2.64 -27.92 -23.98
CA ASP A 579 2.42 -27.64 -22.56
C ASP A 579 2.32 -28.94 -21.76
N VAL A 580 3.34 -29.24 -20.96
CA VAL A 580 3.44 -30.51 -20.22
C VAL A 580 3.28 -30.28 -18.72
N LEU A 581 2.43 -31.11 -18.09
CA LEU A 581 2.28 -31.21 -16.64
C LEU A 581 2.70 -32.61 -16.19
N ILE A 582 3.54 -32.68 -15.16
CA ILE A 582 4.08 -33.91 -14.55
C ILE A 582 3.82 -33.86 -13.04
#